data_AF-A0A3P1VYY7-F1
#
_entry.id   AF-A0A3P1VYY7-F1
#
_cell.length_a   1.000
_cell.length_b   1.000
_cell.length_c   1.000
_cell.angle_alpha   90.00
_cell.angle_beta   90.00
_cell.angle_gamma   90.00
#
_symmetry.space_group_name_H-M   'P 1'
#
loop_
_entity.id
_entity.type
_entity.pdbx_description
1 polymer ?
#
loop_
_entity_poly.entity_id
_entity_poly.type
_entity_poly.pdbx_seq_one_letter_code
_entity_poly.pdbx_strand_id
1 'polypeptide(L)'
;MDLKKLIEEREKYLKEQEEKKYLNIKIERYSEPFKLRKPTAEEFLDLCAKKLGIKDFNKKEINQKLMENPERLLKDMSNFIFTFFIEPNFEENSAELMAELNVESRGEIIREFFELHEIANIFKQLVEETAKDFEKGKNEKVEKIKKK
;
A
#
# COMPACT_ATOMS: atom_id res chain seq x y z
N MET A 1 -30.07 -24.02 13.33
CA MET A 1 -28.86 -23.17 13.32
C MET A 1 -29.23 -21.91 14.11
N ASP A 2 -28.46 -21.58 15.15
CA ASP A 2 -28.79 -20.52 16.10
C ASP A 2 -28.49 -19.13 15.51
N LEU A 3 -29.46 -18.21 15.56
CA LEU A 3 -29.33 -16.87 14.98
C LEU A 3 -28.14 -16.10 15.59
N LYS A 4 -27.83 -16.33 16.87
CA LYS A 4 -26.68 -15.71 17.54
C LYS A 4 -25.34 -16.18 16.96
N LYS A 5 -25.20 -17.48 16.70
CA LYS A 5 -23.98 -18.04 16.09
C LYS A 5 -23.76 -17.52 14.68
N LEU A 6 -24.84 -17.36 13.90
CA LEU A 6 -24.77 -16.78 12.55
C LEU A 6 -24.35 -15.30 12.55
N ILE A 7 -24.77 -14.53 13.55
CA ILE A 7 -24.35 -13.12 13.72
C ILE A 7 -22.87 -13.06 14.11
N GLU A 8 -22.44 -13.86 15.09
CA GLU A 8 -21.03 -13.92 15.50
C GLU A 8 -20.10 -14.38 14.36
N GLU A 9 -20.50 -15.38 13.58
CA GLU A 9 -19.77 -15.83 12.39
C GLU A 9 -19.70 -14.73 11.32
N ARG A 10 -20.79 -13.97 11.12
CA ARG A 10 -20.82 -12.84 10.19
C ARG A 10 -19.91 -11.69 10.65
N GLU A 11 -19.96 -11.32 11.93
CA GLU A 11 -19.10 -10.26 12.48
C GLU A 11 -17.63 -10.64 12.43
N LYS A 12 -17.30 -11.89 12.76
CA LYS A 12 -15.94 -12.42 12.66
C LYS A 12 -15.46 -12.43 11.21
N TYR A 13 -16.30 -12.88 10.28
CA TYR A 13 -16.00 -12.82 8.85
C TYR A 13 -15.80 -11.38 8.37
N LEU A 14 -16.62 -10.42 8.81
CA LEU A 14 -16.46 -9.01 8.44
C LEU A 14 -15.15 -8.43 8.99
N LYS A 15 -14.78 -8.72 10.23
CA LYS A 15 -13.48 -8.34 10.80
C LYS A 15 -12.31 -8.96 10.05
N GLU A 16 -12.37 -10.26 9.73
CA GLU A 16 -11.33 -10.92 8.93
C GLU A 16 -11.22 -10.31 7.52
N GLN A 17 -12.33 -9.82 6.94
CA GLN A 17 -12.32 -9.12 5.67
C GLN A 17 -11.82 -7.67 5.79
N GLU A 18 -12.04 -7.00 6.92
CA GLU A 18 -11.45 -5.69 7.22
C GLU A 18 -9.94 -5.79 7.45
N GLU A 19 -9.47 -6.75 8.24
CA GLU A 19 -8.04 -6.97 8.50
C GLU A 19 -7.28 -7.28 7.20
N LYS A 20 -7.91 -7.98 6.25
CA LYS A 20 -7.33 -8.22 4.91
C LYS A 20 -7.12 -6.95 4.09
N LYS A 21 -7.77 -5.83 4.41
CA LYS A 21 -7.61 -4.53 3.72
C LYS A 21 -6.41 -3.75 4.21
N TYR A 22 -5.76 -4.19 5.28
CA TYR A 22 -4.62 -3.49 5.86
C TYR A 22 -3.35 -4.32 5.75
N LEU A 23 -2.22 -3.64 5.85
CA LEU A 23 -0.89 -4.20 5.86
C LEU A 23 -0.15 -3.60 7.06
N ASN A 24 0.35 -4.46 7.92
CA ASN A 24 1.23 -4.04 9.02
C ASN A 24 2.67 -4.17 8.54
N ILE A 25 3.36 -3.03 8.44
CA ILE A 25 4.75 -2.97 8.00
C ILE A 25 5.63 -2.68 9.21
N LYS A 26 6.53 -3.63 9.52
CA LYS A 26 7.53 -3.47 10.56
C LYS A 26 8.78 -2.81 9.97
N ILE A 27 9.22 -1.72 10.60
CA ILE A 27 10.47 -1.03 10.29
C ILE A 27 11.35 -1.14 11.53
N GLU A 28 12.61 -1.55 11.36
CA GLU A 28 13.49 -1.95 12.47
C GLU A 28 13.77 -0.81 13.46
N ARG A 29 13.88 0.43 12.96
CA ARG A 29 14.13 1.62 13.80
C ARG A 29 12.96 1.95 14.74
N TYR A 30 11.76 1.46 14.48
CA TYR A 30 10.56 1.77 15.25
C TYR A 30 10.13 0.58 16.10
N SER A 31 9.66 0.85 17.34
CA SER A 31 9.19 -0.18 18.26
C SER A 31 7.87 -0.81 17.82
N GLU A 32 6.97 -0.02 17.24
CA GLU A 32 5.66 -0.45 16.77
C GLU A 32 5.62 -0.63 15.23
N PRO A 33 4.76 -1.51 14.70
CA PRO A 33 4.51 -1.60 13.27
C PRO A 33 3.65 -0.43 12.78
N PHE A 34 3.82 -0.08 11.51
CA PHE A 34 2.98 0.89 10.83
C PHE A 34 1.80 0.18 10.17
N LYS A 35 0.60 0.74 10.30
CA LYS A 35 -0.60 0.20 9.67
C LYS A 35 -0.94 0.99 8.43
N LEU A 36 -0.93 0.31 7.30
CA LEU A 36 -1.27 0.89 6.00
C LEU A 36 -2.51 0.24 5.42
N ARG A 37 -3.34 1.01 4.72
CA ARG A 37 -4.40 0.48 3.86
C ARG A 37 -3.76 -0.08 2.59
N LYS A 38 -4.20 -1.27 2.17
CA LYS A 38 -3.82 -1.82 0.87
C LYS A 38 -4.41 -0.95 -0.26
N PRO A 39 -3.62 -0.61 -1.28
CA PRO A 39 -4.12 0.02 -2.49
C PRO A 39 -5.20 -0.85 -3.14
N THR A 40 -6.22 -0.20 -3.69
CA THR A 40 -7.14 -0.88 -4.61
C THR A 40 -6.41 -1.20 -5.92
N ALA A 41 -6.96 -2.13 -6.70
CA ALA A 41 -6.42 -2.44 -8.01
C ALA A 41 -6.36 -1.21 -8.94
N GLU A 42 -7.35 -0.31 -8.84
CA GLU A 42 -7.40 0.91 -9.63
C GLU A 42 -6.30 1.91 -9.21
N GLU A 43 -6.16 2.19 -7.91
CA GLU A 43 -5.09 3.04 -7.38
C GLU A 43 -3.69 2.50 -7.72
N PHE A 44 -3.54 1.18 -7.69
CA PHE A 44 -2.31 0.50 -8.06
C PHE A 44 -2.00 0.60 -9.56
N LEU A 45 -3.00 0.38 -10.42
CA LEU A 45 -2.87 0.56 -11.87
C LEU A 45 -2.54 2.02 -12.21
N ASP A 46 -3.18 2.98 -11.55
CA ASP A 46 -2.95 4.41 -11.76
C ASP A 46 -1.53 4.82 -11.35
N LEU A 47 -1.03 4.35 -10.20
CA LEU A 47 0.37 4.52 -9.81
C LEU A 47 1.31 4.00 -10.90
N CYS A 48 1.12 2.76 -11.32
CA CYS A 48 2.05 2.08 -12.21
C CYS A 48 2.03 2.68 -13.62
N ALA A 49 0.83 2.93 -14.18
CA ALA A 49 0.67 3.45 -15.52
C ALA A 49 0.99 4.96 -15.61
N LYS A 50 0.50 5.77 -14.67
CA LYS A 50 0.57 7.24 -14.77
C LYS A 50 1.80 7.83 -14.09
N LYS A 51 2.21 7.31 -12.94
CA LYS A 51 3.33 7.89 -12.16
C LYS A 51 4.66 7.21 -12.45
N LEU A 52 4.67 5.88 -12.52
CA LEU A 52 5.90 5.11 -12.70
C LEU A 52 6.24 4.82 -14.16
N GLY A 53 5.29 5.02 -15.07
CA GLY A 53 5.47 4.79 -16.51
C GLY A 53 5.74 3.31 -16.86
N ILE A 54 5.30 2.39 -16.01
CA ILE A 54 5.41 0.94 -16.20
C ILE A 54 4.23 0.50 -17.08
N LYS A 55 4.51 -0.02 -18.26
CA LYS A 55 3.48 -0.44 -19.22
C LYS A 55 3.16 -1.92 -19.10
N ASP A 56 4.16 -2.75 -18.82
CA ASP A 56 3.97 -4.18 -18.57
C ASP A 56 4.31 -4.52 -17.11
N PHE A 57 3.33 -5.08 -16.39
CA PHE A 57 3.46 -5.47 -14.99
C PHE A 57 4.34 -6.72 -14.83
N ASN A 58 5.63 -6.55 -15.04
CA ASN A 58 6.63 -7.57 -14.73
C ASN A 58 7.63 -7.01 -13.71
N LYS A 59 8.05 -7.86 -12.77
CA LYS A 59 9.00 -7.49 -11.70
C LYS A 59 10.29 -6.84 -12.24
N LYS A 60 10.67 -7.18 -13.48
CA LYS A 60 11.90 -6.71 -14.13
C LYS A 60 11.81 -5.24 -14.52
N GLU A 61 10.68 -4.80 -15.10
CA GLU A 61 10.43 -3.42 -15.51
C GLU A 61 10.30 -2.49 -14.29
N ILE A 62 9.65 -2.97 -13.22
CA ILE A 62 9.59 -2.28 -11.93
C ILE A 62 11.01 -2.04 -11.38
N ASN A 63 11.81 -3.10 -11.30
CA ASN A 63 13.20 -3.02 -10.80
C ASN A 63 14.11 -2.19 -11.70
N GLN A 64 13.89 -2.21 -13.02
CA GLN A 64 14.67 -1.40 -13.95
C GLN A 64 14.36 0.10 -13.77
N LYS A 65 13.08 0.47 -13.64
CA LYS A 65 12.68 1.85 -13.34
C LYS A 65 13.22 2.34 -11.99
N LEU A 66 13.32 1.44 -11.01
CA LEU A 66 14.00 1.69 -9.73
C LEU A 66 15.48 2.09 -9.88
N MET A 67 16.18 1.55 -10.87
CA MET A 67 17.59 1.85 -11.11
C MET A 67 17.83 3.08 -12.01
N GLU A 68 16.90 3.39 -12.92
CA GLU A 68 17.07 4.45 -13.93
C GLU A 68 16.97 5.87 -13.38
N ASN A 69 16.08 6.14 -12.43
CA ASN A 69 15.93 7.48 -11.82
C ASN A 69 15.48 7.39 -10.36
N PRO A 70 16.41 7.10 -9.43
CA PRO A 70 16.09 6.81 -8.04
C PRO A 70 15.48 8.02 -7.31
N GLU A 71 15.92 9.25 -7.59
CA GLU A 71 15.42 10.45 -6.91
C GLU A 71 13.99 10.81 -7.30
N ARG A 72 13.67 10.81 -8.60
CA ARG A 72 12.30 11.05 -9.07
C ARG A 72 11.37 9.96 -8.54
N LEU A 73 11.83 8.73 -8.59
CA LEU A 73 11.04 7.61 -8.12
C LEU A 73 10.83 7.65 -6.61
N LEU A 74 11.85 8.04 -5.84
CA LEU A 74 11.71 8.24 -4.40
C LEU A 74 10.62 9.27 -4.10
N LYS A 75 10.60 10.38 -4.82
CA LYS A 75 9.55 11.40 -4.69
C LYS A 75 8.18 10.83 -5.00
N ASP A 76 8.03 10.07 -6.08
CA ASP A 76 6.76 9.47 -6.48
C ASP A 76 6.29 8.37 -5.50
N MET A 77 7.22 7.52 -5.01
CA MET A 77 6.96 6.51 -3.98
C MET A 77 6.53 7.16 -2.67
N SER A 78 7.25 8.19 -2.21
CA SER A 78 6.96 8.87 -0.95
C SER A 78 5.57 9.50 -0.97
N ASN A 79 5.22 10.18 -2.08
CA ASN A 79 3.88 10.74 -2.25
C ASN A 79 2.79 9.66 -2.35
N PHE A 80 3.10 8.52 -2.95
CA PHE A 80 2.16 7.41 -3.04
C PHE A 80 1.91 6.78 -1.66
N ILE A 81 2.96 6.39 -0.93
CA ILE A 81 2.79 5.68 0.35
C ILE A 81 2.14 6.57 1.41
N PHE A 82 2.34 7.89 1.34
CA PHE A 82 1.74 8.86 2.27
C PHE A 82 0.24 8.64 2.48
N THR A 83 -0.52 8.46 1.39
CA THR A 83 -1.99 8.35 1.45
C THR A 83 -2.50 7.02 1.97
N PHE A 84 -1.61 6.06 2.25
CA PHE A 84 -2.01 4.73 2.72
C PHE A 84 -1.77 4.52 4.21
N PHE A 85 -1.04 5.40 4.89
CA PHE A 85 -0.86 5.28 6.33
C PHE A 85 -2.17 5.56 7.08
N ILE A 86 -2.57 4.59 7.88
CA ILE A 86 -3.74 4.67 8.77
C ILE A 86 -3.26 4.94 10.20
N GLU A 87 -2.19 4.28 10.63
CA GLU A 87 -1.58 4.50 11.95
C GLU A 87 -0.05 4.60 11.78
N PRO A 88 0.56 5.79 12.03
CA PRO A 88 -0.11 7.06 12.31
C PRO A 88 -0.81 7.61 11.06
N ASN A 89 -1.91 8.36 11.24
CA ASN A 89 -2.59 9.01 10.12
C ASN A 89 -1.86 10.31 9.74
N PHE A 90 -0.92 10.22 8.80
CA PHE A 90 -0.18 11.40 8.32
C PHE A 90 -1.07 12.41 7.59
N GLU A 91 -2.20 11.98 7.02
CA GLU A 91 -3.08 12.88 6.28
C GLU A 91 -3.83 13.85 7.21
N GLU A 92 -4.34 13.35 8.33
CA GLU A 92 -5.03 14.16 9.35
C GLU A 92 -4.14 15.28 9.89
N ASN A 93 -2.86 15.00 10.11
CA ASN A 93 -1.90 15.95 10.69
C ASN A 93 -1.01 16.62 9.64
N SER A 94 -1.34 16.51 8.35
CA SER A 94 -0.44 16.91 7.26
C SER A 94 -0.04 18.38 7.30
N ALA A 95 -0.95 19.29 7.61
CA ALA A 95 -0.65 20.72 7.67
C ALA A 95 0.29 21.08 8.83
N GLU A 96 0.07 20.47 10.00
CA GLU A 96 0.91 20.66 11.19
C GLU A 96 2.30 20.08 10.94
N LEU A 97 2.38 18.84 10.44
CA LEU A 97 3.65 18.19 10.10
C LEU A 97 4.43 18.97 9.03
N MET A 98 3.77 19.52 8.01
CA MET A 98 4.44 20.35 7.00
C MET A 98 5.06 21.61 7.61
N ALA A 99 4.34 22.25 8.55
CA ALA A 99 4.82 23.46 9.23
C ALA A 99 5.97 23.15 10.21
N GLU A 100 5.84 22.10 11.02
CA GLU A 100 6.84 21.69 12.01
C GLU A 100 8.14 21.22 11.36
N LEU A 101 8.03 20.44 10.28
CA LEU A 101 9.18 19.90 9.55
C LEU A 101 9.74 20.88 8.52
N ASN A 102 9.07 22.02 8.29
CA ASN A 102 9.42 23.01 7.28
C ASN A 102 9.59 22.39 5.87
N VAL A 103 8.58 21.65 5.43
CA VAL A 103 8.55 20.96 4.13
C VAL A 103 7.40 21.44 3.24
N GLU A 104 7.57 21.34 1.93
CA GLU A 104 6.64 21.89 0.93
C GLU A 104 5.70 20.83 0.34
N SER A 105 5.90 19.55 0.64
CA SER A 105 5.05 18.48 0.11
C SER A 105 4.79 17.33 1.10
N ARG A 106 3.66 16.66 0.92
CA ARG A 106 3.29 15.45 1.69
C ARG A 106 4.34 14.34 1.56
N GLY A 107 4.92 14.16 0.38
CA GLY A 107 6.02 13.22 0.18
C GLY A 107 7.32 13.60 0.90
N GLU A 108 7.52 14.87 1.25
CA GLU A 108 8.65 15.28 2.09
C GLU A 108 8.46 14.89 3.54
N ILE A 109 7.23 14.98 4.06
CA ILE A 109 6.92 14.46 5.40
C ILE A 109 7.41 13.01 5.53
N ILE A 110 7.09 12.15 4.56
CA ILE A 110 7.56 10.74 4.56
C ILE A 110 9.08 10.64 4.55
N ARG A 111 9.78 11.52 3.82
CA ARG A 111 11.25 11.51 3.72
C ARG A 111 11.93 12.01 5.00
N GLU A 112 11.23 12.75 5.85
CA GLU A 112 11.71 13.12 7.19
C GLU A 112 11.60 11.96 8.18
N PHE A 113 10.58 11.11 8.05
CA PHE A 113 10.38 9.96 8.95
C PHE A 113 11.13 8.69 8.51
N PHE A 114 11.37 8.50 7.21
CA PHE A 114 11.88 7.24 6.69
C PHE A 114 13.09 7.45 5.78
N GLU A 115 14.08 6.58 5.94
CA GLU A 115 15.21 6.51 5.03
C GLU A 115 14.79 5.94 3.67
N LEU A 116 15.60 6.24 2.65
CA LEU A 116 15.40 5.76 1.28
C LEU A 116 15.06 4.27 1.21
N HIS A 117 15.86 3.45 1.91
CA HIS A 117 15.72 2.00 1.87
C HIS A 117 14.44 1.52 2.58
N GLU A 118 14.00 2.24 3.62
CA GLU A 118 12.75 1.98 4.34
C GLU A 118 11.55 2.32 3.44
N ILE A 119 11.56 3.49 2.78
CA ILE A 119 10.53 3.91 1.82
C ILE A 119 10.38 2.89 0.69
N ALA A 120 11.51 2.46 0.12
CA ALA A 120 11.52 1.46 -0.94
C ALA A 120 10.96 0.10 -0.46
N ASN A 121 11.27 -0.31 0.77
CA ASN A 121 10.75 -1.53 1.36
C ASN A 121 9.23 -1.46 1.61
N ILE A 122 8.73 -0.34 2.17
CA ILE A 122 7.30 -0.09 2.38
C ILE A 122 6.56 -0.18 1.04
N PHE A 123 7.08 0.52 0.04
CA PHE A 123 6.53 0.53 -1.31
C PHE A 123 6.48 -0.89 -1.91
N LYS A 124 7.59 -1.63 -1.83
CA LYS A 124 7.67 -3.02 -2.31
C LYS A 124 6.63 -3.92 -1.64
N GLN A 125 6.49 -3.86 -0.33
CA GLN A 125 5.53 -4.69 0.40
C GLN A 125 4.08 -4.36 0.02
N LEU A 126 3.73 -3.08 -0.12
CA LEU A 126 2.42 -2.65 -0.62
C LEU A 126 2.14 -3.21 -2.02
N VAL A 127 3.12 -3.11 -2.92
CA VAL A 127 3.02 -3.61 -4.30
C VAL A 127 2.85 -5.13 -4.33
N GLU A 128 3.67 -5.87 -3.58
CA GLU A 128 3.64 -7.34 -3.57
C GLU A 128 2.33 -7.89 -3.00
N GLU A 129 1.82 -7.30 -1.92
CA GLU A 129 0.53 -7.70 -1.36
C GLU A 129 -0.63 -7.37 -2.30
N THR A 130 -0.61 -6.19 -2.94
CA THR A 130 -1.64 -5.81 -3.92
C THR A 130 -1.60 -6.72 -5.15
N ALA A 131 -0.41 -7.09 -5.62
CA ALA A 131 -0.23 -8.01 -6.74
C ALA A 131 -0.77 -9.42 -6.43
N LYS A 132 -0.51 -9.95 -5.22
CA LYS A 132 -1.07 -11.24 -4.77
C LYS A 132 -2.59 -11.24 -4.79
N ASP A 133 -3.21 -10.14 -4.33
CA ASP A 133 -4.66 -9.99 -4.31
C ASP A 133 -5.23 -9.89 -5.75
N PHE A 134 -4.50 -9.24 -6.67
CA PHE A 134 -4.87 -9.20 -8.09
C PHE A 134 -4.78 -10.55 -8.81
N GLU A 135 -3.70 -11.31 -8.58
CA GLU A 135 -3.52 -12.66 -9.14
C GLU A 135 -4.57 -13.64 -8.59
N LYS A 136 -4.84 -13.60 -7.29
CA LYS A 136 -5.93 -14.39 -6.68
C LYS A 136 -7.29 -14.01 -7.24
N GLY A 137 -7.59 -12.72 -7.40
CA GLY A 137 -8.85 -12.25 -7.97
C GLY A 137 -9.04 -12.65 -9.45
N LYS A 138 -7.96 -12.70 -10.24
CA LYS A 138 -7.99 -13.28 -11.59
C LYS A 138 -8.28 -14.79 -11.55
N ASN A 139 -7.59 -15.54 -10.68
CA ASN A 139 -7.78 -16.99 -10.56
C ASN A 139 -9.19 -17.35 -10.08
N GLU A 140 -9.76 -16.62 -9.11
CA GLU A 140 -11.14 -16.84 -8.66
C GLU A 140 -12.18 -16.55 -9.74
N LYS A 141 -11.99 -15.50 -10.54
CA LYS A 141 -12.87 -15.22 -11.69
C LYS A 141 -12.79 -16.31 -12.75
N VAL A 142 -11.58 -16.82 -13.04
CA VAL A 142 -11.36 -17.93 -13.98
C VAL A 142 -11.98 -19.23 -13.46
N GLU A 143 -11.87 -19.55 -12.17
CA GLU A 143 -12.51 -20.72 -11.58
C GLU A 143 -14.04 -20.63 -11.59
N LYS A 144 -14.61 -19.45 -11.34
CA LYS A 144 -16.07 -19.23 -11.44
C LYS A 144 -16.59 -19.39 -12.87
N ILE A 145 -15.76 -19.11 -13.88
CA ILE A 145 -16.09 -19.34 -15.29
C ILE A 145 -15.99 -20.83 -15.64
N LYS A 146 -15.01 -21.56 -15.11
CA LYS A 146 -14.85 -23.02 -15.33
C LYS A 146 -15.89 -23.88 -14.62
N LYS A 147 -16.56 -23.34 -13.59
CA LYS A 147 -17.67 -24.00 -12.86
C LYS A 147 -19.06 -23.67 -13.44
N LYS A 148 -19.14 -22.90 -14.52
CA LYS A 148 -20.33 -22.77 -15.36
C LYS A 148 -20.23 -23.72 -16.55
#